data_AF-A0A9J6QS06-F1
#
_entry.id   AF-A0A9J6QS06-F1
#
_cell.length_a   1.000
_cell.length_b   1.000
_cell.length_c   1.000
_cell.angle_alpha   90.00
_cell.angle_beta   90.00
_cell.angle_gamma   90.00
#
_symmetry.space_group_name_H-M   'P 1'
#
loop_
_entity.id
_entity.type
_entity.pdbx_description
1 polymer ?
#
loop_
_entity_poly.entity_id
_entity_poly.type
_entity_poly.pdbx_seq_one_letter_code
_entity_poly.pdbx_strand_id
1 'polypeptide(L)'
;MNLLVLYLAITFFGYFVGSKLRKSEKDFKWTGKVQLIAIIVLVFTMGSRIGADKSVIASLSSIGLTAFILTLLILAGSVGAVFAARKLLGFSKEGMKTDD
;
A
#
# COMPACT_ATOMS: atom_id res chain seq x y z
N MET A 1 11.43 -22.79 1.29
CA MET A 1 10.52 -22.81 2.45
C MET A 1 11.01 -21.90 3.59
N ASN A 2 12.27 -21.97 3.99
CA ASN A 2 12.80 -21.26 5.17
C ASN A 2 12.66 -19.72 5.13
N LEU A 3 12.82 -19.09 3.96
CA LEU A 3 12.62 -17.63 3.83
C LEU A 3 11.16 -17.24 4.10
N LEU A 4 10.20 -18.02 3.63
CA LEU A 4 8.78 -17.76 3.88
C LEU A 4 8.47 -17.86 5.38
N VAL A 5 8.99 -18.90 6.04
CA VAL A 5 8.84 -19.08 7.49
C VAL A 5 9.45 -17.90 8.25
N LEU A 6 10.62 -17.42 7.83
CA LEU A 6 11.28 -16.26 8.42
C LEU A 6 10.46 -14.98 8.25
N TYR A 7 9.98 -14.67 7.04
CA TYR A 7 9.13 -13.50 6.79
C TYR A 7 7.86 -13.55 7.64
N LEU A 8 7.19 -14.70 7.69
CA LEU A 8 5.94 -14.89 8.43
C LEU A 8 6.16 -14.77 9.95
N ALA A 9 7.27 -15.31 10.46
CA ALA A 9 7.66 -15.17 11.86
C ALA A 9 7.92 -13.70 12.24
N ILE A 10 8.63 -12.95 11.40
CA ILE A 10 8.90 -11.52 11.63
C ILE A 10 7.60 -10.71 11.61
N THR A 11 6.69 -10.98 10.66
CA THR A 11 5.36 -10.33 10.62
C THR A 11 4.55 -10.62 11.87
N PHE A 12 4.53 -11.88 12.33
CA PHE A 12 3.80 -12.27 13.53
C PHE A 12 4.37 -11.62 14.79
N PHE A 13 5.71 -11.56 14.89
CA PHE A 13 6.38 -10.89 16.00
C PHE A 13 6.10 -9.38 16.02
N GLY A 14 6.14 -8.72 14.85
CA GLY A 14 5.78 -7.31 14.72
C GLY A 14 4.32 -7.03 15.10
N TYR A 15 3.39 -7.93 14.73
CA TYR A 15 1.98 -7.83 15.14
C TYR A 15 1.81 -7.96 16.65
N PHE A 16 2.50 -8.90 17.29
CA PHE A 16 2.44 -9.11 18.74
C PHE A 16 2.97 -7.89 19.53
N VAL A 17 4.09 -7.32 19.08
CA VAL A 17 4.66 -6.10 19.68
C VAL A 17 3.72 -4.90 19.44
N GLY A 18 3.17 -4.76 18.23
CA GLY A 18 2.24 -3.69 17.89
C GLY A 18 0.92 -3.76 18.66
N SER A 19 0.37 -4.95 18.89
CA SER A 19 -0.88 -5.14 19.63
C SER A 19 -0.73 -4.80 21.12
N LYS A 20 0.42 -5.15 21.73
CA LYS A 20 0.75 -4.80 23.12
C LYS A 20 0.93 -3.28 23.29
N LEU A 21 1.56 -2.61 22.31
CA LEU A 21 1.67 -1.14 22.30
C LEU A 21 0.31 -0.46 22.13
N ARG A 22 -0.57 -0.99 21.26
CA ARG A 22 -1.91 -0.45 20.99
C ARG A 22 -2.83 -0.43 22.22
N LYS A 23 -2.61 -1.34 23.17
CA LYS A 23 -3.37 -1.41 24.44
C LYS A 23 -3.17 -0.20 25.36
N SER A 24 -2.18 0.65 25.10
CA SER A 24 -1.83 1.78 25.96
C SER A 24 -2.57 3.10 25.66
N GLU A 25 -3.62 3.10 24.84
CA GLU A 25 -4.52 4.24 24.50
C GLU A 25 -3.84 5.58 24.10
N LYS A 26 -2.52 5.61 23.94
CA LYS A 26 -1.83 6.78 23.39
C LYS A 26 -2.05 6.77 21.90
N ASP A 27 -2.80 7.76 21.45
CA ASP A 27 -2.97 8.13 20.05
C ASP A 27 -1.65 7.96 19.28
N PHE A 28 -1.56 6.93 18.44
CA PHE A 28 -0.36 6.58 17.64
C PHE A 28 -0.11 7.57 16.49
N LYS A 29 -0.46 8.84 16.67
CA LYS A 29 -0.27 9.93 15.69
C LYS A 29 1.20 10.09 15.32
N TRP A 30 2.13 9.71 16.20
CA TRP A 30 3.56 9.69 15.91
C TRP A 30 3.95 8.58 14.92
N THR A 31 3.33 7.41 14.98
CA THR A 31 3.58 6.30 14.05
C THR A 31 3.24 6.69 12.62
N GLY A 32 2.17 7.47 12.41
CA GLY A 32 1.86 8.03 11.09
C GLY A 32 2.99 8.90 10.54
N LYS A 33 3.57 9.78 11.37
CA LYS A 33 4.72 10.62 10.97
C LYS A 33 5.96 9.77 10.68
N VAL A 34 6.28 8.81 11.54
CA VAL A 34 7.42 7.90 11.36
C VAL A 34 7.25 7.06 10.09
N GLN A 35 6.05 6.56 9.81
CA GLN A 35 5.75 5.81 8.60
C GLN A 35 5.92 6.67 7.35
N LEU A 36 5.45 7.92 7.35
CA LEU A 36 5.67 8.83 6.22
C LEU A 36 7.15 9.10 5.99
N ILE A 37 7.93 9.36 7.05
CA ILE A 37 9.39 9.55 6.93
C ILE A 37 10.05 8.28 6.34
N ALA A 38 9.66 7.10 6.82
CA ALA A 38 10.17 5.84 6.28
C ALA A 38 9.82 5.67 4.80
N ILE A 39 8.57 5.96 4.40
CA ILE A 39 8.15 5.92 2.99
C ILE A 39 8.96 6.90 2.16
N ILE A 40 9.17 8.13 2.63
CA ILE A 40 9.97 9.14 1.91
C ILE A 40 11.39 8.62 1.68
N VAL A 41 12.06 8.09 2.71
CA VAL A 41 13.42 7.55 2.59
C VAL A 41 13.46 6.37 1.62
N LEU A 42 12.49 5.46 1.70
CA LEU A 42 12.38 4.30 0.81
C LEU A 42 12.17 4.72 -0.65
N VAL A 43 11.22 5.60 -0.91
CA VAL A 43 10.91 6.12 -2.26
C VAL A 43 12.09 6.91 -2.81
N PHE A 44 12.75 7.72 -1.97
CA PHE A 44 13.95 8.45 -2.36
C PHE A 44 15.08 7.51 -2.78
N THR A 45 15.32 6.45 -2.01
CA THR A 45 16.35 5.44 -2.31
C THR A 45 16.03 4.71 -3.62
N MET A 46 14.76 4.32 -3.83
CA MET A 46 14.32 3.69 -5.07
C MET A 46 14.45 4.64 -6.27
N GLY A 47 14.04 5.89 -6.13
CA GLY A 47 14.16 6.91 -7.17
C GLY A 47 15.62 7.19 -7.54
N SER A 48 16.52 7.28 -6.56
CA SER A 48 17.95 7.44 -6.80
C SER A 48 18.56 6.25 -7.55
N ARG A 49 18.20 5.02 -7.17
CA ARG A 49 18.65 3.80 -7.85
C ARG A 49 18.18 3.74 -9.30
N ILE A 50 16.93 4.10 -9.56
CA ILE A 50 16.36 4.12 -10.92
C ILE A 50 16.96 5.26 -11.76
N GLY A 51 17.17 6.44 -11.18
CA GLY A 51 17.76 7.60 -11.86
C GLY A 51 19.25 7.47 -12.14
N ALA A 52 19.98 6.61 -11.41
CA ALA A 52 21.37 6.30 -11.73
C ALA A 52 21.51 5.28 -12.89
N ASP A 53 20.42 4.63 -13.29
CA ASP A 53 20.41 3.62 -14.34
C ASP A 53 20.14 4.25 -15.72
N LYS A 54 21.19 4.33 -16.55
CA LYS A 54 21.13 4.93 -17.88
C LYS A 54 20.20 4.17 -18.84
N SER A 55 20.03 2.86 -18.65
CA SER A 55 19.11 2.05 -19.46
C SER A 55 17.66 2.39 -19.16
N VAL A 56 17.33 2.66 -17.89
CA VAL A 56 15.98 3.09 -17.50
C VAL A 56 15.70 4.51 -17.96
N ILE A 57 16.67 5.43 -17.91
CA ILE A 57 16.51 6.80 -18.43
C ILE A 57 16.29 6.79 -19.94
N ALA A 58 17.06 6.00 -20.70
CA ALA A 58 16.91 5.90 -22.15
C ALA A 58 15.55 5.30 -22.57
N SER A 59 15.03 4.35 -21.78
CA SER A 59 13.71 3.74 -22.00
C SER A 59 12.58 4.40 -21.21
N LEU A 60 12.82 5.54 -20.57
CA LEU A 60 11.87 6.17 -19.66
C LEU A 60 10.58 6.60 -20.36
N SER A 61 10.66 7.02 -21.62
CA SER A 61 9.49 7.36 -22.42
C SER A 61 8.57 6.15 -22.64
N SER A 62 9.14 4.99 -22.98
CA SER A 62 8.39 3.76 -23.21
C SER A 62 7.85 3.17 -21.90
N ILE A 63 8.70 3.05 -20.87
CA ILE A 63 8.31 2.53 -19.55
C ILE A 63 7.30 3.46 -18.88
N GLY A 64 7.49 4.77 -19.00
CA GLY A 64 6.62 5.79 -18.43
C GLY A 64 5.21 5.76 -19.03
N LEU A 65 5.10 5.61 -20.35
CA LEU A 65 3.79 5.49 -21.00
C LEU A 65 3.07 4.20 -20.58
N THR A 66 3.77 3.07 -20.55
CA THR A 66 3.20 1.79 -20.08
C THR A 66 2.78 1.88 -18.62
N ALA A 67 3.62 2.45 -17.75
CA ALA A 67 3.31 2.63 -16.33
C ALA A 67 2.10 3.56 -16.13
N PHE A 68 1.98 4.61 -16.93
CA PHE A 68 0.86 5.54 -16.87
C PHE A 68 -0.47 4.87 -17.25
N ILE A 69 -0.51 4.17 -18.39
CA ILE A 69 -1.69 3.43 -18.84
C ILE A 69 -2.07 2.37 -17.81
N LEU A 70 -1.09 1.60 -17.33
CA LEU A 70 -1.30 0.57 -16.32
C LEU A 70 -1.83 1.15 -15.01
N THR A 71 -1.32 2.30 -14.57
CA THR A 71 -1.81 2.99 -13.37
C THR A 71 -3.26 3.43 -13.54
N LEU A 72 -3.62 4.01 -14.69
CA LEU A 72 -5.01 4.39 -14.99
C LEU A 72 -5.95 3.18 -15.01
N LEU A 73 -5.54 2.09 -15.67
CA LEU A 73 -6.33 0.86 -15.74
C LEU A 73 -6.51 0.22 -14.36
N ILE A 74 -5.46 0.17 -13.54
CA ILE A 74 -5.53 -0.38 -12.19
C ILE A 74 -6.41 0.49 -11.29
N LEU A 75 -6.27 1.82 -11.36
CA LEU A 75 -7.10 2.73 -10.56
C LEU A 75 -8.57 2.62 -10.96
N ALA A 76 -8.87 2.72 -12.25
CA ALA A 76 -10.24 2.59 -12.75
C ALA A 76 -10.83 1.21 -12.44
N GLY A 77 -10.04 0.14 -12.64
CA GLY A 77 -10.43 -1.23 -12.35
C GLY A 77 -10.66 -1.46 -10.85
N SER A 78 -9.78 -0.97 -9.98
CA SER A 78 -9.92 -1.10 -8.53
C SER A 78 -11.13 -0.32 -8.01
N VAL A 79 -11.31 0.93 -8.44
CA VAL A 79 -12.47 1.74 -8.03
C VAL A 79 -13.76 1.12 -8.55
N GLY A 80 -13.77 0.67 -9.81
CA GLY A 80 -14.91 -0.03 -10.42
C GLY A 80 -15.24 -1.34 -9.71
N ALA A 81 -14.24 -2.15 -9.37
CA ALA A 81 -14.40 -3.42 -8.64
C ALA A 81 -14.96 -3.18 -7.23
N VAL A 82 -14.45 -2.18 -6.51
CA VAL A 82 -14.99 -1.80 -5.18
C VAL A 82 -16.44 -1.34 -5.32
N PHE A 83 -16.77 -0.56 -6.34
CA PHE A 83 -18.14 -0.10 -6.58
C PHE A 83 -19.09 -1.26 -6.96
N ALA A 84 -18.64 -2.19 -7.80
CA ALA A 84 -19.39 -3.38 -8.17
C ALA A 84 -19.60 -4.31 -6.97
N ALA A 85 -18.55 -4.57 -6.19
CA ALA A 85 -18.62 -5.35 -4.95
C ALA A 85 -19.59 -4.72 -3.94
N ARG A 86 -19.55 -3.38 -3.80
CA ARG A 86 -20.51 -2.63 -2.97
C ARG A 86 -21.95 -2.85 -3.42
N LYS A 87 -22.20 -2.78 -4.73
CA LYS A 87 -23.53 -2.96 -5.32
C LYS A 87 -24.03 -4.40 -5.19
N LEU A 88 -23.16 -5.39 -5.36
CA LEU A 88 -23.48 -6.81 -5.20
C LEU A 88 -23.76 -7.19 -3.74
N LEU A 89 -23.05 -6.58 -2.79
CA LEU A 89 -23.22 -6.84 -1.35
C LEU A 89 -24.30 -5.97 -0.69
N GLY A 90 -24.97 -5.08 -1.45
CA GLY A 90 -26.09 -4.26 -0.94
C GLY A 90 -25.68 -3.15 0.03
N PHE A 91 -24.41 -2.74 0.06
CA PHE A 91 -23.95 -1.71 1.00
C PHE A 91 -24.38 -0.31 0.56
N SER A 92 -25.15 0.39 1.41
CA SER A 92 -25.49 1.83 1.28
C SER A 92 -24.23 2.69 1.06
N LYS A 93 -24.40 3.91 0.49
CA LYS A 93 -23.35 4.93 0.25
C LYS A 93 -22.46 5.26 1.47
N GLU A 94 -22.85 4.83 2.66
CA GLU A 94 -22.17 5.08 3.93
C GLU A 94 -21.56 3.82 4.59
N GLY A 95 -21.67 2.64 3.97
CA GLY A 95 -21.05 1.41 4.50
C GLY A 95 -21.78 0.78 5.70
N MET A 96 -22.97 1.30 6.04
CA MET A 96 -23.87 0.66 7.00
C MET A 96 -24.77 -0.35 6.27
N LYS A 97 -24.96 -1.53 6.89
CA LYS A 97 -26.06 -2.43 6.51
C LYS A 97 -27.35 -1.69 6.81
N THR A 98 -28.20 -1.52 5.79
CA THR A 98 -29.61 -1.22 6.01
C THR A 98 -30.19 -2.40 6.78
N ASP A 99 -30.37 -2.21 8.08
CA ASP A 99 -31.34 -2.98 8.85
C ASP A 99 -32.61 -2.11 8.82
N ASP A 100 -33.64 -2.66 8.16
CA ASP A 100 -35.03 -2.19 8.03
C ASP A 100 -35.31 -0.74 7.59
#